data_AF-A0A1G8UV71-F1
#
_entry.id   AF-A0A1G8UV71-F1
#
_cell.length_a   1.000
_cell.length_b   1.000
_cell.length_c   1.000
_cell.angle_alpha   90.00
_cell.angle_beta   90.00
_cell.angle_gamma   90.00
#
_symmetry.space_group_name_H-M   'P 1'
#
loop_
_entity.id
_entity.type
_entity.pdbx_description
1 polymer ?
#
loop_
_entity_poly.entity_id
_entity_poly.type
_entity_poly.pdbx_seq_one_letter_code
_entity_poly.pdbx_strand_id
1 'polypeptide(L)'
;MGNRSERETGDRPDDHGYGEGWEELRQQTLRRDGYACTRCGADDRTLQAHHVVPRSAGGPDDLENLLTVCRPCHGVIHRSNGAFDDVRDDAPLFPDRTAPAPVARMRTPDDQCCSRCGAQRDDPTELVAWTDVPTPADGRETDHLILCKPCAGLVLEREPNCTRGSLSANHRFSTHELASRRANAPVRPSVFASPQVAIRREPRTARERLVDDTPLRFAVNHAGIRWAMLAAIGYVLLMLVVSL
;
A
#
# COMPACT_ATOMS: atom_id res chain seq x y z
N MET A 1 7.18 62.64 0.47
CA MET A 1 7.21 61.65 -0.63
C MET A 1 8.24 60.59 -0.25
N GLY A 2 7.99 59.29 -0.18
CA GLY A 2 6.80 58.48 -0.34
C GLY A 2 6.95 57.24 0.55
N ASN A 3 5.80 56.76 0.99
CA ASN A 3 5.59 55.57 1.81
C ASN A 3 5.76 54.31 0.93
N ARG A 4 6.42 53.26 1.40
CA ARG A 4 6.11 51.89 0.96
C ARG A 4 6.27 50.93 2.13
N SER A 5 5.11 50.57 2.63
CA SER A 5 4.82 49.55 3.62
C SER A 5 5.33 48.18 3.18
N GLU A 6 6.15 47.56 4.03
CA GLU A 6 6.18 46.11 4.16
C GLU A 6 5.50 45.80 5.50
N ARG A 7 4.23 45.39 5.42
CA ARG A 7 3.49 44.88 6.57
C ARG A 7 4.04 43.51 6.88
N GLU A 8 4.87 43.41 7.90
CA GLU A 8 5.03 42.20 8.69
C GLU A 8 3.70 41.95 9.43
N THR A 9 2.73 41.32 8.77
CA THR A 9 1.65 40.64 9.49
C THR A 9 2.19 39.27 9.88
N GLY A 10 2.95 39.24 10.98
CA GLY A 10 3.26 38.01 11.69
C GLY A 10 1.96 37.44 12.24
N ASP A 11 1.40 36.52 11.49
CA ASP A 11 0.17 35.82 11.85
C ASP A 11 0.42 35.07 13.17
N ARG A 12 -0.34 35.40 14.22
CA ARG A 12 -0.11 34.80 15.54
C ARG A 12 -0.68 33.39 15.52
N PRO A 13 0.12 32.35 15.79
CA PRO A 13 -0.39 30.99 15.82
C PRO A 13 -1.44 30.83 16.93
N ASP A 14 -2.53 30.15 16.63
CA ASP A 14 -3.50 29.62 17.60
C ASP A 14 -2.84 28.54 18.49
N ASP A 15 -3.60 28.00 19.44
CA ASP A 15 -3.12 26.96 20.37
C ASP A 15 -2.62 25.67 19.65
N HIS A 16 -2.92 25.53 18.36
CA HIS A 16 -2.56 24.39 17.52
C HIS A 16 -1.42 24.74 16.53
N GLY A 17 -0.89 25.98 16.60
CA GLY A 17 0.18 26.48 15.76
C GLY A 17 -0.25 27.01 14.39
N TYR A 18 -1.56 27.20 14.14
CA TYR A 18 -2.10 27.71 12.88
C TYR A 18 -2.39 29.21 12.91
N GLY A 19 -2.26 29.89 11.79
CA GLY A 19 -2.55 31.31 11.67
C GLY A 19 -4.03 31.68 11.81
N GLU A 20 -4.34 32.97 11.88
CA GLU A 20 -5.69 33.51 11.78
C GLU A 20 -6.39 32.97 10.51
N GLY A 21 -7.63 32.47 10.67
CA GLY A 21 -8.43 31.96 9.54
C GLY A 21 -8.31 30.46 9.26
N TRP A 22 -7.46 29.72 9.98
CA TRP A 22 -7.32 28.27 9.79
C TRP A 22 -8.62 27.50 9.96
N GLU A 23 -9.43 27.80 10.97
CA GLU A 23 -10.70 27.08 11.17
C GLU A 23 -11.66 27.33 10.00
N GLU A 24 -11.67 28.53 9.43
CA GLU A 24 -12.48 28.82 8.24
C GLU A 24 -11.98 28.01 7.03
N LEU A 25 -10.67 28.01 6.79
CA LEU A 25 -10.04 27.24 5.72
C LEU A 25 -10.27 25.73 5.87
N ARG A 26 -10.19 25.21 7.09
CA ARG A 26 -10.52 23.84 7.44
C ARG A 26 -11.98 23.53 7.06
N GLN A 27 -12.92 24.37 7.47
CA GLN A 27 -14.34 24.18 7.13
C GLN A 27 -14.59 24.25 5.63
N GLN A 28 -13.90 25.14 4.90
CA GLN A 28 -13.96 25.20 3.43
C GLN A 28 -13.44 23.90 2.79
N THR A 29 -12.33 23.36 3.28
CA THR A 29 -11.76 22.08 2.83
C THR A 29 -12.75 20.93 3.02
N LEU A 30 -13.32 20.81 4.23
CA LEU A 30 -14.30 19.77 4.56
C LEU A 30 -15.55 19.88 3.68
N ARG A 31 -16.05 21.09 3.44
CA ARG A 31 -17.19 21.33 2.54
C ARG A 31 -16.89 20.93 1.10
N ARG A 32 -15.73 21.32 0.56
CA ARG A 32 -15.30 20.99 -0.81
C ARG A 32 -15.27 19.48 -1.02
N ASP A 33 -14.78 18.74 -0.03
CA ASP A 33 -14.62 17.29 -0.09
C ASP A 33 -15.90 16.54 0.34
N GLY A 34 -17.03 17.23 0.47
CA GLY A 34 -18.32 16.63 0.77
C GLY A 34 -18.43 16.03 2.17
N TYR A 35 -17.63 16.53 3.12
CA TYR A 35 -17.52 15.99 4.48
C TYR A 35 -17.19 14.48 4.49
N ALA A 36 -16.34 14.04 3.57
CA ALA A 36 -15.87 12.67 3.50
C ALA A 36 -14.34 12.61 3.42
N CYS A 37 -13.76 11.54 3.95
CA CYS A 37 -12.34 11.27 3.82
C CYS A 37 -11.97 11.04 2.35
N THR A 38 -11.12 11.88 1.79
CA THR A 38 -10.64 11.76 0.39
C THR A 38 -9.81 10.51 0.13
N ARG A 39 -9.27 9.85 1.17
CA ARG A 39 -8.55 8.57 1.03
C ARG A 39 -9.49 7.36 0.99
N CYS A 40 -10.48 7.28 1.88
CA CYS A 40 -11.27 6.05 2.07
C CYS A 40 -12.79 6.21 1.90
N GLY A 41 -13.27 7.42 1.67
CA GLY A 41 -14.69 7.73 1.48
C GLY A 41 -15.53 7.82 2.75
N ALA A 42 -14.98 7.51 3.93
CA ALA A 42 -15.74 7.54 5.19
C ALA A 42 -16.20 8.97 5.57
N ASP A 43 -17.47 9.11 5.90
CA ASP A 43 -18.16 10.34 6.32
C ASP A 43 -18.63 10.29 7.80
N ASP A 44 -18.46 9.14 8.45
CA ASP A 44 -18.88 8.84 9.82
C ASP A 44 -17.74 8.89 10.85
N ARG A 45 -16.61 9.50 10.49
CA ARG A 45 -15.38 9.55 11.32
C ARG A 45 -14.96 10.98 11.61
N THR A 46 -14.09 11.15 12.61
CA THR A 46 -13.45 12.45 12.86
C THR A 46 -12.57 12.87 11.67
N LEU A 47 -12.96 13.99 11.03
CA LEU A 47 -12.31 14.55 9.85
C LEU A 47 -11.35 15.70 10.19
N GLN A 48 -10.24 15.73 9.45
CA GLN A 48 -9.15 16.70 9.59
C GLN A 48 -8.77 17.23 8.20
N ALA A 49 -8.36 18.50 8.12
CA ALA A 49 -7.71 19.04 6.93
C ALA A 49 -6.22 18.69 6.99
N HIS A 50 -5.74 18.01 5.95
CA HIS A 50 -4.37 17.53 5.82
C HIS A 50 -3.65 18.30 4.71
N HIS A 51 -2.49 18.86 5.03
CA HIS A 51 -1.61 19.49 4.06
C HIS A 51 -0.92 18.47 3.15
N VAL A 52 -1.11 18.60 1.85
CA VAL A 52 -0.43 17.80 0.81
C VAL A 52 1.08 18.05 0.86
N VAL A 53 1.49 19.32 0.85
CA VAL A 53 2.85 19.74 1.18
C VAL A 53 2.84 20.18 2.65
N PRO A 54 3.55 19.49 3.56
CA PRO A 54 3.56 19.85 4.97
C PRO A 54 4.07 21.28 5.20
N ARG A 55 3.52 21.97 6.21
CA ARG A 55 4.00 23.30 6.64
C ARG A 55 5.49 23.30 7.00
N SER A 56 5.99 22.22 7.61
CA SER A 56 7.41 22.04 7.92
C SER A 56 8.31 21.98 6.68
N ALA A 57 7.75 21.71 5.50
CA ALA A 57 8.41 21.76 4.21
C ALA A 57 8.06 23.03 3.41
N GLY A 58 7.45 24.03 4.05
CA GLY A 58 7.06 25.30 3.42
C GLY A 58 5.75 25.25 2.64
N GLY A 59 4.91 24.23 2.85
CA GLY A 59 3.59 24.17 2.22
C GLY A 59 2.65 25.27 2.74
N PRO A 60 1.87 25.92 1.85
CA PRO A 60 1.01 27.03 2.23
C PRO A 60 -0.28 26.57 2.91
N ASP A 61 -0.88 27.48 3.69
CA ASP A 61 -2.22 27.32 4.26
C ASP A 61 -3.27 27.79 3.23
N ASP A 62 -3.39 27.05 2.12
CA ASP A 62 -4.33 27.33 1.01
C ASP A 62 -5.22 26.12 0.73
N LEU A 63 -6.42 26.37 0.19
CA LEU A 63 -7.43 25.32 -0.04
C LEU A 63 -6.90 24.22 -0.97
N GLU A 64 -6.13 24.58 -1.99
CA GLU A 64 -5.52 23.66 -2.96
C GLU A 64 -4.45 22.75 -2.35
N ASN A 65 -3.83 23.18 -1.24
CA ASN A 65 -2.84 22.37 -0.51
C ASN A 65 -3.48 21.50 0.57
N LEU A 66 -4.81 21.56 0.76
CA LEU A 66 -5.51 20.81 1.80
C LEU A 66 -6.40 19.72 1.22
N LEU A 67 -6.47 18.60 1.92
CA LEU A 67 -7.39 17.48 1.66
C LEU A 67 -8.07 17.05 2.96
N THR A 68 -9.34 16.70 2.89
CA THR A 68 -10.07 16.13 4.02
C THR A 68 -9.69 14.66 4.21
N VAL A 69 -9.24 14.28 5.39
CA VAL A 69 -8.92 12.89 5.75
C VAL A 69 -9.51 12.54 7.12
N CYS A 70 -9.91 11.29 7.32
CA CYS A 70 -10.27 10.80 8.65
C CYS A 70 -9.01 10.51 9.48
N ARG A 71 -9.12 10.60 10.82
CA ARG A 71 -7.99 10.40 11.74
C ARG A 71 -7.19 9.10 11.50
N PRO A 72 -7.82 7.91 11.28
CA PRO A 72 -7.09 6.70 10.90
C PRO A 72 -6.25 6.85 9.62
N CYS A 73 -6.85 7.41 8.56
CA CYS A 73 -6.16 7.64 7.29
C CYS A 73 -5.05 8.69 7.43
N HIS A 74 -5.21 9.65 8.32
CA HIS A 74 -4.17 10.62 8.63
C HIS A 74 -2.96 9.95 9.29
N GLY A 75 -3.19 8.98 10.18
CA GLY A 75 -2.14 8.12 10.74
C GLY A 75 -1.42 7.27 9.69
N VAL A 76 -2.16 6.77 8.69
CA VAL A 76 -1.55 6.11 7.52
C VAL A 76 -0.63 7.05 6.77
N ILE A 77 -0.93 8.35 6.69
CA ILE A 77 -0.09 9.35 6.02
C ILE A 77 1.15 9.70 6.87
N HIS A 78 0.94 9.99 8.15
CA HIS A 78 1.99 10.33 9.12
C HIS A 78 2.40 9.13 9.98
N ARG A 79 2.90 8.06 9.35
CA ARG A 79 3.25 6.80 10.04
C ARG A 79 4.24 6.96 11.19
N SER A 80 5.16 7.92 11.11
CA SER A 80 6.16 8.18 12.15
C SER A 80 5.63 9.04 13.30
N ASN A 81 4.36 9.48 13.25
CA ASN A 81 3.75 10.28 14.30
C ASN A 81 2.92 9.37 15.23
N GLY A 82 3.41 9.18 16.45
CA GLY A 82 2.75 8.33 17.46
C GLY A 82 1.38 8.84 17.92
N ALA A 83 0.99 10.08 17.61
CA ALA A 83 -0.34 10.62 17.94
C ALA A 83 -1.51 9.88 17.25
N PHE A 84 -1.21 8.99 16.30
CA PHE A 84 -2.20 8.20 15.57
C PHE A 84 -2.06 6.70 15.80
N ASP A 85 -1.13 6.25 16.65
CA ASP A 85 -0.92 4.81 16.89
C ASP A 85 -2.16 4.13 17.47
N ASP A 86 -3.04 4.89 18.15
CA ASP A 86 -4.30 4.42 18.71
C ASP A 86 -5.39 4.09 17.67
N VAL A 87 -5.31 4.66 16.47
CA VAL A 87 -6.38 4.57 15.45
C VAL A 87 -5.89 4.21 14.06
N ARG A 88 -4.58 4.11 13.82
CA ARG A 88 -4.02 3.88 12.48
C ARG A 88 -4.50 2.57 11.86
N ASP A 89 -4.66 1.53 12.67
CA ASP A 89 -5.02 0.20 12.18
C ASP A 89 -6.49 0.09 11.76
N ASP A 90 -7.34 1.03 12.19
CA ASP A 90 -8.75 1.19 11.76
C ASP A 90 -8.88 1.78 10.33
N ALA A 91 -7.77 2.21 9.74
CA ALA A 91 -7.77 2.69 8.36
C ALA A 91 -7.99 1.52 7.40
N PRO A 92 -8.88 1.65 6.40
CA PRO A 92 -9.01 0.64 5.36
C PRO A 92 -7.66 0.35 4.68
N LEU A 93 -7.40 -0.94 4.43
CA LEU A 93 -6.17 -1.44 3.82
C LEU A 93 -5.84 -0.72 2.51
N PHE A 94 -6.87 -0.59 1.66
CA PHE A 94 -6.78 0.02 0.35
C PHE A 94 -7.34 1.45 0.39
N PRO A 95 -6.75 2.38 -0.38
CA PRO A 95 -7.41 3.64 -0.69
C PRO A 95 -8.63 3.42 -1.60
N ASP A 96 -9.57 4.35 -1.55
CA ASP A 96 -10.67 4.44 -2.51
C ASP A 96 -10.11 4.62 -3.94
N ARG A 97 -10.85 4.15 -4.95
CA ARG A 97 -10.43 4.21 -6.36
C ARG A 97 -10.26 5.63 -6.88
N THR A 98 -11.00 6.57 -6.32
CA THR A 98 -10.98 7.99 -6.71
C THR A 98 -10.12 8.83 -5.79
N ALA A 99 -9.43 8.20 -4.83
CA ALA A 99 -8.54 8.90 -3.91
C ALA A 99 -7.45 9.67 -4.71
N PRO A 100 -7.20 10.95 -4.40
CA PRO A 100 -6.17 11.71 -5.09
C PRO A 100 -4.78 11.19 -4.71
N ALA A 101 -3.83 11.28 -5.65
CA ALA A 101 -2.49 10.69 -5.53
C ALA A 101 -1.76 10.99 -4.20
N PRO A 102 -1.83 12.19 -3.59
CA PRO A 102 -1.18 12.46 -2.30
C PRO A 102 -1.61 11.54 -1.15
N VAL A 103 -2.86 11.06 -1.17
CA VAL A 103 -3.44 10.24 -0.10
C VAL A 103 -3.79 8.82 -0.55
N ALA A 104 -3.68 8.52 -1.85
CA ALA A 104 -3.95 7.21 -2.47
C ALA A 104 -2.85 6.17 -2.19
N ARG A 105 -2.52 5.98 -0.91
CA ARG A 105 -1.49 5.04 -0.44
C ARG A 105 -2.10 3.90 0.38
N MET A 106 -1.47 2.74 0.27
CA MET A 106 -1.78 1.55 1.09
C MET A 106 -1.55 1.84 2.58
N ARG A 107 -2.22 1.08 3.46
CA ARG A 107 -2.11 1.24 4.93
C ARG A 107 -0.66 1.16 5.39
N THR A 108 0.05 0.11 4.99
CA THR A 108 1.50 -0.02 5.16
C THR A 108 2.20 -0.08 3.79
N PRO A 109 3.51 0.22 3.70
CA PRO A 109 4.26 0.04 2.46
C PRO A 109 4.22 -1.41 1.97
N ASP A 110 4.27 -2.39 2.88
CA ASP A 110 4.33 -3.81 2.53
C ASP A 110 3.03 -4.31 1.89
N ASP A 111 1.91 -3.63 2.14
CA ASP A 111 0.61 -3.97 1.57
C ASP A 111 0.55 -3.78 0.04
N GLN A 112 1.52 -3.12 -0.58
CA GLN A 112 1.62 -3.04 -2.05
C GLN A 112 2.21 -4.32 -2.68
N CYS A 113 2.70 -5.26 -1.85
CA CYS A 113 3.34 -6.48 -2.28
C CYS A 113 2.44 -7.68 -2.04
N CYS A 114 2.38 -8.60 -3.01
CA CYS A 114 1.67 -9.84 -2.83
C CYS A 114 2.41 -10.76 -1.84
N SER A 115 1.79 -11.09 -0.70
CA SER A 115 2.30 -12.00 0.34
C SER A 115 2.60 -13.42 -0.16
N ARG A 116 2.03 -13.83 -1.31
CA ARG A 116 2.36 -15.13 -1.94
C ARG A 116 3.54 -15.06 -2.88
N CYS A 117 3.51 -14.18 -3.89
CA CYS A 117 4.53 -14.19 -4.95
C CYS A 117 5.59 -13.09 -4.82
N GLY A 118 5.44 -12.17 -3.87
CA GLY A 118 6.34 -11.03 -3.67
C GLY A 118 6.25 -9.95 -4.74
N ALA A 119 5.34 -10.07 -5.73
CA ALA A 119 5.19 -9.06 -6.76
C ALA A 119 4.54 -7.79 -6.19
N GLN A 120 5.22 -6.65 -6.36
CA GLN A 120 4.67 -5.33 -6.11
C GLN A 120 3.63 -4.96 -7.18
N ARG A 121 2.55 -4.30 -6.75
CA ARG A 121 1.51 -3.72 -7.62
C ARG A 121 1.33 -2.26 -7.29
N ASP A 122 1.50 -1.42 -8.31
CA ASP A 122 1.29 0.03 -8.17
C ASP A 122 -0.20 0.40 -8.19
N ASP A 123 -1.01 -0.39 -8.89
CA ASP A 123 -2.47 -0.26 -8.92
C ASP A 123 -3.10 -1.12 -7.81
N PRO A 124 -3.72 -0.50 -6.77
CA PRO A 124 -4.40 -1.23 -5.71
C PRO A 124 -5.57 -2.08 -6.20
N THR A 125 -6.14 -1.78 -7.38
CA THR A 125 -7.23 -2.59 -7.95
C THR A 125 -6.75 -3.96 -8.45
N GLU A 126 -5.44 -4.21 -8.52
CA GLU A 126 -4.88 -5.53 -8.84
C GLU A 126 -4.60 -6.39 -7.59
N LEU A 127 -4.93 -5.86 -6.41
CA LEU A 127 -4.74 -6.49 -5.11
C LEU A 127 -6.07 -6.85 -4.44
N VAL A 128 -6.00 -7.86 -3.58
CA VAL A 128 -7.09 -8.38 -2.75
C VAL A 128 -6.50 -8.70 -1.38
N ALA A 129 -7.17 -8.32 -0.30
CA ALA A 129 -6.79 -8.68 1.06
C ALA A 129 -7.57 -9.90 1.52
N TRP A 130 -6.90 -10.84 2.18
CA TRP A 130 -7.52 -11.86 3.01
C TRP A 130 -7.42 -11.41 4.47
N THR A 131 -8.54 -11.16 5.13
CA THR A 131 -8.59 -10.57 6.49
C THR A 131 -8.80 -11.58 7.61
N ASP A 132 -9.37 -12.75 7.31
CA ASP A 132 -9.61 -13.80 8.31
C ASP A 132 -8.55 -14.90 8.17
N VAL A 133 -7.28 -14.52 8.36
CA VAL A 133 -6.13 -15.41 8.13
C VAL A 133 -5.93 -16.28 9.37
N PRO A 134 -5.92 -17.63 9.24
CA PRO A 134 -5.65 -18.50 10.36
C PRO A 134 -4.26 -18.25 10.95
N THR A 135 -4.17 -18.23 12.28
CA THR A 135 -2.90 -18.12 13.00
C THR A 135 -2.00 -19.32 12.63
N PRO A 136 -0.75 -19.08 12.19
CA PRO A 136 0.19 -20.15 11.89
C PRO A 136 0.62 -20.90 13.17
N ALA A 137 1.22 -22.07 12.99
CA ALA A 137 1.66 -22.93 14.09
C ALA A 137 2.74 -22.30 15.00
N ASP A 138 3.42 -21.24 14.54
CA ASP A 138 4.40 -20.48 15.33
C ASP A 138 3.74 -19.44 16.27
N GLY A 139 2.42 -19.31 16.21
CA GLY A 139 1.64 -18.41 17.07
C GLY A 139 1.68 -16.94 16.65
N ARG A 140 2.32 -16.59 15.53
CA ARG A 140 2.40 -15.19 15.08
C ARG A 140 1.11 -14.79 14.37
N GLU A 141 0.28 -14.01 15.05
CA GLU A 141 -0.94 -13.45 14.48
C GLU A 141 -0.63 -12.53 13.29
N THR A 142 -1.49 -12.57 12.29
CA THR A 142 -1.37 -11.77 11.06
C THR A 142 -2.75 -11.22 10.72
N ASP A 143 -2.93 -9.92 10.88
CA ASP A 143 -4.22 -9.25 10.66
C ASP A 143 -4.78 -9.46 9.25
N HIS A 144 -3.90 -9.49 8.25
CA HIS A 144 -4.28 -9.67 6.86
C HIS A 144 -3.12 -10.12 5.98
N LEU A 145 -3.43 -10.73 4.84
CA LEU A 145 -2.48 -11.03 3.77
C LEU A 145 -2.93 -10.38 2.47
N ILE A 146 -2.01 -9.72 1.77
CA ILE A 146 -2.31 -9.10 0.48
C ILE A 146 -1.94 -10.04 -0.66
N LEU A 147 -2.87 -10.23 -1.60
CA LEU A 147 -2.72 -11.12 -2.73
C LEU A 147 -2.98 -10.36 -4.03
N CYS A 148 -2.09 -10.49 -5.02
CA CYS A 148 -2.46 -10.09 -6.38
C CYS A 148 -3.57 -11.01 -6.91
N LYS A 149 -4.43 -10.52 -7.80
CA LYS A 149 -5.59 -11.27 -8.32
C LYS A 149 -5.29 -12.71 -8.77
N PRO A 150 -4.19 -13.01 -9.51
CA PRO A 150 -3.84 -14.40 -9.83
C PRO A 150 -3.58 -15.26 -8.59
N CYS A 151 -2.83 -14.75 -7.62
CA CYS A 151 -2.56 -15.47 -6.37
C CYS A 151 -3.82 -15.62 -5.53
N ALA A 152 -4.67 -14.60 -5.45
CA ALA A 152 -5.95 -14.67 -4.73
C ALA A 152 -6.85 -15.76 -5.32
N GLY A 153 -6.93 -15.86 -6.66
CA GLY A 153 -7.69 -16.92 -7.32
C GLY A 153 -7.16 -18.33 -7.05
N LEU A 154 -5.83 -18.49 -6.94
CA LEU A 154 -5.24 -19.78 -6.61
C LEU A 154 -5.45 -20.15 -5.14
N VAL A 155 -5.27 -19.18 -4.23
CA VAL A 155 -5.48 -19.39 -2.78
C VAL A 155 -6.95 -19.72 -2.52
N LEU A 156 -7.89 -18.98 -3.10
CA LEU A 156 -9.33 -19.28 -2.98
C LEU A 156 -9.72 -20.68 -3.48
N GLU A 157 -8.98 -21.24 -4.45
CA GLU A 157 -9.21 -22.60 -4.96
C GLU A 157 -8.60 -23.69 -4.06
N ARG A 158 -7.48 -23.40 -3.38
CA ARG A 158 -6.62 -24.41 -2.76
C ARG A 158 -6.55 -24.34 -1.25
N GLU A 159 -6.91 -23.22 -0.64
CA GLU A 159 -6.89 -22.99 0.80
C GLU A 159 -8.33 -23.00 1.35
N PRO A 160 -8.76 -24.07 2.04
CA PRO A 160 -10.13 -24.20 2.54
C PRO A 160 -10.56 -23.08 3.50
N ASN A 161 -9.63 -22.48 4.24
CA ASN A 161 -9.94 -21.39 5.15
C ASN A 161 -10.13 -20.05 4.42
N CYS A 162 -9.66 -19.93 3.17
CA CYS A 162 -9.87 -18.75 2.36
C CYS A 162 -11.24 -18.85 1.68
N THR A 163 -12.21 -18.10 2.19
CA THR A 163 -13.56 -18.06 1.61
C THR A 163 -13.73 -16.78 0.80
N ARG A 164 -14.76 -16.73 -0.05
CA ARG A 164 -15.07 -15.48 -0.76
C ARG A 164 -15.41 -14.33 0.21
N GLY A 165 -16.02 -14.65 1.36
CA GLY A 165 -16.41 -13.66 2.37
C GLY A 165 -15.21 -13.04 3.09
N SER A 166 -14.13 -13.81 3.26
CA SER A 166 -12.89 -13.34 3.90
C SER A 166 -11.97 -12.55 2.97
N LEU A 167 -12.39 -12.32 1.71
CA LEU A 167 -11.65 -11.56 0.71
C LEU A 167 -12.25 -10.16 0.50
N SER A 168 -11.42 -9.14 0.69
CA SER A 168 -11.77 -7.72 0.54
C SER A 168 -10.88 -7.00 -0.50
N ALA A 169 -11.41 -5.98 -1.15
CA ALA A 169 -10.67 -5.09 -2.06
C ALA A 169 -11.37 -3.73 -2.11
N ASN A 170 -10.72 -2.69 -2.64
CA ASN A 170 -11.31 -1.34 -2.83
C ASN A 170 -12.39 -1.25 -3.93
N HIS A 171 -13.02 -2.38 -4.27
CA HIS A 171 -13.37 -2.63 -5.65
C HIS A 171 -14.25 -3.89 -5.70
N ARG A 172 -15.39 -3.83 -6.40
CA ARG A 172 -16.22 -5.01 -6.60
C ARG A 172 -15.53 -5.94 -7.60
N PHE A 173 -15.39 -7.21 -7.22
CA PHE A 173 -14.86 -8.29 -8.06
C PHE A 173 -15.71 -9.55 -7.89
N SER A 174 -15.79 -10.35 -8.96
CA SER A 174 -16.52 -11.61 -8.94
C SER A 174 -15.60 -12.79 -8.59
N THR A 175 -16.19 -13.90 -8.11
CA THR A 175 -15.46 -15.17 -7.96
C THR A 175 -14.92 -15.66 -9.31
N HIS A 176 -15.69 -15.48 -10.38
CA HIS A 176 -15.28 -15.82 -11.74
C HIS A 176 -14.04 -15.03 -12.18
N GLU A 177 -13.96 -13.75 -11.84
CA GLU A 177 -12.78 -12.92 -12.15
C GLU A 177 -11.51 -13.53 -11.56
N LEU A 178 -11.51 -13.86 -10.26
CA LEU A 178 -10.36 -14.48 -9.62
C LEU A 178 -10.07 -15.88 -10.18
N ALA A 179 -11.12 -16.68 -10.39
CA ALA A 179 -10.99 -18.02 -10.96
C ALA A 179 -10.35 -17.98 -12.36
N SER A 180 -10.69 -17.01 -13.20
CA SER A 180 -10.11 -16.85 -14.54
C SER A 180 -8.61 -16.49 -14.50
N ARG A 181 -8.16 -15.79 -13.46
CA ARG A 181 -6.78 -15.31 -13.31
C ARG A 181 -5.87 -16.29 -12.58
N ARG A 182 -6.41 -17.27 -11.84
CA ARG A 182 -5.62 -18.20 -10.99
C ARG A 182 -4.49 -18.91 -11.73
N ALA A 183 -4.72 -19.22 -13.00
CA ALA A 183 -3.77 -19.90 -13.85
C ALA A 183 -2.49 -19.06 -14.10
N ASN A 184 -2.60 -17.73 -14.01
CA ASN A 184 -1.49 -16.79 -14.18
C ASN A 184 -0.68 -16.58 -12.89
N ALA A 185 -1.07 -17.21 -11.78
CA ALA A 185 -0.28 -17.17 -10.55
C ALA A 185 1.09 -17.79 -10.83
N PRO A 186 2.20 -17.26 -10.26
CA PRO A 186 3.49 -17.92 -10.35
C PRO A 186 3.42 -19.35 -9.80
N VAL A 187 4.14 -20.28 -10.43
CA VAL A 187 4.16 -21.71 -10.06
C VAL A 187 4.51 -21.87 -8.58
N ARG A 188 5.62 -21.24 -8.16
CA ARG A 188 6.07 -21.23 -6.78
C ARG A 188 5.69 -19.93 -6.07
N PRO A 189 5.44 -20.00 -4.76
CA PRO A 189 5.44 -18.80 -3.94
C PRO A 189 6.86 -18.19 -3.86
N SER A 190 6.94 -16.95 -3.37
CA SER A 190 8.18 -16.33 -2.92
C SER A 190 8.78 -17.17 -1.79
N VAL A 191 10.11 -17.10 -1.64
CA VAL A 191 10.79 -17.71 -0.47
C VAL A 191 10.42 -17.03 0.86
N PHE A 192 9.86 -15.82 0.78
CA PHE A 192 9.37 -15.05 1.92
C PHE A 192 7.84 -15.10 2.06
N ALA A 193 7.18 -16.01 1.35
CA ALA A 193 5.73 -16.10 1.42
C ALA A 193 5.25 -16.58 2.79
N SER A 194 4.16 -16.00 3.29
CA SER A 194 3.54 -16.46 4.54
C SER A 194 3.09 -17.93 4.40
N PRO A 195 3.22 -18.76 5.43
CA PRO A 195 2.88 -20.18 5.36
C PRO A 195 1.47 -20.47 4.80
N GLN A 196 0.49 -19.65 5.19
CA GLN A 196 -0.92 -19.78 4.79
C GLN A 196 -1.14 -19.59 3.28
N VAL A 197 -0.19 -18.96 2.58
CA VAL A 197 -0.29 -18.70 1.13
C VAL A 197 0.88 -19.32 0.35
N ALA A 198 1.73 -20.12 1.01
CA ALA A 198 2.87 -20.81 0.43
C ALA A 198 2.48 -22.02 -0.45
N ILE A 199 1.39 -21.88 -1.21
CA ILE A 199 0.79 -22.92 -2.04
C ILE A 199 1.47 -22.94 -3.40
N ARG A 200 1.93 -24.12 -3.82
CA ARG A 200 2.44 -24.39 -5.17
C ARG A 200 1.31 -24.82 -6.09
N ARG A 201 1.35 -24.39 -7.35
CA ARG A 201 0.54 -25.00 -8.42
C ARG A 201 1.41 -25.85 -9.34
N GLU A 202 0.78 -26.72 -10.11
CA GLU A 202 1.49 -27.51 -11.12
C GLU A 202 1.93 -26.63 -12.32
N PRO A 203 3.14 -26.85 -12.86
CA PRO A 203 3.58 -26.28 -14.13
C PRO A 203 2.75 -26.80 -15.30
N ARG A 204 2.25 -25.90 -16.15
CA ARG A 204 1.43 -26.22 -17.31
C ARG A 204 2.22 -26.19 -18.61
N THR A 205 3.17 -25.26 -18.72
CA THR A 205 3.98 -25.07 -19.94
C THR A 205 5.36 -25.69 -19.83
N ALA A 206 6.00 -25.97 -20.96
CA ALA A 206 7.40 -26.45 -20.98
C ALA A 206 8.36 -25.43 -20.34
N ARG A 207 8.12 -24.14 -20.56
CA ARG A 207 8.89 -23.06 -19.91
C ARG A 207 8.72 -23.08 -18.40
N GLU A 208 7.50 -23.24 -17.90
CA GLU A 208 7.25 -23.34 -16.47
C GLU A 208 7.96 -24.55 -15.85
N ARG A 209 7.91 -25.72 -16.51
CA ARG A 209 8.64 -26.92 -16.06
C ARG A 209 10.15 -26.69 -16.04
N LEU A 210 10.71 -26.13 -17.11
CA LEU A 210 12.14 -25.82 -17.18
C LEU A 210 12.58 -24.90 -16.04
N VAL A 211 11.84 -23.82 -15.77
CA VAL A 211 12.17 -22.91 -14.66
C VAL A 211 12.05 -23.62 -13.31
N ASP A 212 11.00 -24.41 -13.11
CA ASP A 212 10.68 -25.06 -11.84
C ASP A 212 11.64 -26.20 -11.48
N ASP A 213 12.02 -27.01 -12.47
CA ASP A 213 12.86 -28.21 -12.29
C ASP A 213 14.35 -27.88 -12.23
N THR A 214 14.75 -26.65 -12.62
CA THR A 214 16.16 -26.24 -12.66
C THR A 214 16.47 -25.13 -11.63
N PRO A 215 17.75 -24.84 -11.36
CA PRO A 215 18.16 -23.68 -10.56
C PRO A 215 17.71 -22.32 -11.14
N LEU A 216 17.22 -22.25 -12.38
CA LEU A 216 16.70 -21.02 -12.98
C LEU A 216 15.59 -20.39 -12.15
N ARG A 217 14.83 -21.18 -11.37
CA ARG A 217 13.84 -20.65 -10.41
C ARG A 217 14.43 -19.58 -9.50
N PHE A 218 15.65 -19.73 -9.01
CA PHE A 218 16.24 -18.76 -8.07
C PHE A 218 16.47 -17.39 -8.72
N ALA A 219 16.72 -17.35 -10.03
CA ALA A 219 16.88 -16.11 -10.78
C ALA A 219 15.55 -15.44 -11.16
N VAL A 220 14.44 -16.19 -11.21
CA VAL A 220 13.15 -15.72 -11.75
C VAL A 220 12.12 -15.42 -10.65
N ASN A 221 12.21 -16.09 -9.50
CA ASN A 221 11.13 -16.10 -8.52
C ASN A 221 11.07 -14.85 -7.61
N HIS A 222 12.16 -14.08 -7.48
CA HIS A 222 12.18 -12.89 -6.63
C HIS A 222 13.06 -11.78 -7.22
N ALA A 223 12.53 -10.56 -7.30
CA ALA A 223 13.26 -9.41 -7.85
C ALA A 223 14.57 -9.14 -7.08
N GLY A 224 14.55 -9.21 -5.75
CA GLY A 224 15.75 -9.01 -4.92
C GLY A 224 16.82 -10.10 -5.11
N ILE A 225 16.41 -11.37 -5.27
CA ILE A 225 17.38 -12.46 -5.50
C ILE A 225 17.98 -12.31 -6.91
N ARG A 226 17.16 -11.93 -7.89
CA ARG A 226 17.63 -11.63 -9.24
C ARG A 226 18.68 -10.53 -9.23
N TRP A 227 18.45 -9.43 -8.53
CA TRP A 227 19.44 -8.34 -8.41
C TRP A 227 20.69 -8.77 -7.66
N ALA A 228 20.57 -9.50 -6.55
CA ALA A 228 21.71 -10.04 -5.81
C ALA A 228 22.56 -10.99 -6.67
N MET A 229 21.92 -11.86 -7.46
CA MET A 229 22.60 -12.74 -8.41
C MET A 229 23.29 -11.95 -9.52
N LEU A 230 22.63 -10.95 -10.12
CA LEU A 230 23.23 -10.10 -11.15
C LEU A 230 24.43 -9.31 -10.61
N ALA A 231 24.33 -8.80 -9.38
CA ALA A 231 25.44 -8.13 -8.71
C ALA A 231 26.61 -9.09 -8.44
N ALA A 232 26.34 -10.31 -7.96
CA ALA A 232 27.37 -11.33 -7.74
C ALA A 232 28.06 -11.75 -9.04
N ILE A 233 27.30 -11.98 -10.12
CA ILE A 233 27.84 -12.29 -11.45
C ILE A 233 28.68 -11.13 -11.97
N GLY A 234 28.17 -9.89 -11.88
CA GLY A 234 28.89 -8.68 -12.28
C GLY A 234 30.20 -8.50 -11.51
N TYR A 235 30.19 -8.76 -10.20
CA TYR A 235 31.39 -8.72 -9.35
C TYR A 235 32.43 -9.76 -9.78
N VAL A 236 32.03 -11.00 -10.03
CA VAL A 236 32.95 -12.06 -10.50
C VAL A 236 33.55 -11.69 -11.86
N LEU A 237 32.74 -11.20 -12.80
CA LEU A 237 33.22 -10.76 -14.12
C LEU A 237 34.21 -9.58 -14.01
N LEU A 238 33.92 -8.60 -13.14
CA LEU A 238 34.83 -7.49 -12.87
C LEU A 238 36.18 -8.00 -12.32
N MET A 239 36.15 -8.90 -11.35
CA MET A 239 37.37 -9.48 -10.77
C MET A 239 38.20 -10.25 -11.80
N LEU A 240 37.56 -10.95 -12.74
CA LEU A 240 38.26 -11.64 -13.83
C LEU A 240 38.95 -10.65 -14.78
N VAL A 241 38.29 -9.54 -15.14
CA VAL A 241 38.87 -8.49 -16.00
C VAL A 241 40.04 -7.77 -15.31
N VAL A 242 39.92 -7.48 -14.01
CA VAL A 242 40.99 -6.83 -13.24
C VAL A 242 42.19 -7.76 -13.01
N SER A 243 42.00 -9.07 -13.12
CA SER A 243 43.06 -10.08 -12.92
C SER A 243 43.78 -10.47 -14.22
N LEU A 244 43.44 -9.85 -15.36
CA LEU A 244 44.05 -10.03 -16.70
C LEU A 244 44.96 -8.85 -17.01
#